data_AF-A0A969Q385-F1
#
_entry.id   AF-A0A969Q385-F1
#
_cell.length_a   1.000
_cell.length_b   1.000
_cell.length_c   1.000
_cell.angle_alpha   90.00
_cell.angle_beta   90.00
_cell.angle_gamma   90.00
#
_symmetry.space_group_name_H-M   'P 1'
#
loop_
_entity.id
_entity.type
_entity.pdbx_description
1 polymer ?
#
loop_
_entity_poly.entity_id
_entity_poly.type
_entity_poly.pdbx_seq_one_letter_code
_entity_poly.pdbx_strand_id
1 'polypeptide(L)'
;MEKAFSQLRLILAREGIKTVSTDVSAGVMKAENPATAFQRALPIDVFASTEGNLLNVEMIFTLPSGVTASRDTVKGYLCGALNQLLPKSK
;
A
#
# COMPACT_ATOMS: atom_id res chain seq x y z
N MET A 1 6.69 11.53 8.10
CA MET A 1 6.78 10.59 6.96
C MET A 1 7.39 9.25 7.35
N GLU A 2 8.62 9.20 7.89
CA GLU A 2 9.30 7.94 8.24
C GLU A 2 8.49 6.98 9.14
N LYS A 3 7.85 7.51 10.19
CA LYS A 3 6.98 6.75 11.08
C LYS A 3 5.78 6.12 10.35
N ALA A 4 5.19 6.86 9.40
CA ALA A 4 4.05 6.36 8.64
C ALA A 4 4.47 5.28 7.64
N PHE A 5 5.59 5.45 6.95
CA PHE A 5 6.13 4.39 6.10
C PHE A 5 6.52 3.13 6.90
N SER A 6 7.06 3.30 8.10
CA SER A 6 7.36 2.16 8.98
C SER A 6 6.08 1.40 9.39
N GLN A 7 4.99 2.12 9.70
CA GLN A 7 3.70 1.52 9.99
C GLN A 7 3.10 0.84 8.74
N LEU A 8 3.11 1.54 7.61
CA LEU A 8 2.57 1.06 6.36
C LEU A 8 3.26 -0.22 5.91
N ARG A 9 4.60 -0.30 6.03
CA ARG A 9 5.38 -1.49 5.71
C ARG A 9 4.91 -2.73 6.47
N LEU A 10 4.60 -2.58 7.77
CA LEU A 10 4.11 -3.70 8.59
C LEU A 10 2.71 -4.13 8.17
N ILE A 11 1.84 -3.18 7.85
CA ILE A 11 0.47 -3.44 7.41
C ILE A 11 0.46 -4.12 6.04
N LEU A 12 1.22 -3.59 5.08
CA LEU A 12 1.36 -4.17 3.75
C LEU A 12 1.92 -5.60 3.83
N ALA A 13 2.93 -5.83 4.65
CA ALA A 13 3.51 -7.17 4.82
C ALA A 13 2.51 -8.20 5.34
N ARG A 14 1.57 -7.80 6.22
CA ARG A 14 0.50 -8.69 6.73
C ARG A 14 -0.51 -9.07 5.65
N GLU A 15 -0.75 -8.17 4.71
CA GLU A 15 -1.62 -8.40 3.55
C GLU A 15 -0.88 -9.12 2.39
N GLY A 16 0.34 -9.59 2.62
CA GLY A 16 1.17 -10.25 1.60
C GLY A 16 1.75 -9.29 0.56
N ILE A 17 1.62 -7.99 0.76
CA ILE A 17 2.20 -6.95 -0.11
C ILE A 17 3.64 -6.68 0.33
N LYS A 18 4.56 -6.84 -0.60
CA LYS A 18 6.00 -6.67 -0.38
C LYS A 18 6.42 -5.24 -0.68
N THR A 19 7.09 -4.58 0.26
CA THR A 19 7.76 -3.31 -0.02
C THR A 19 9.01 -3.56 -0.88
N VAL A 20 9.10 -2.87 -2.01
CA VAL A 20 10.20 -2.94 -2.96
C VAL A 20 11.26 -1.88 -2.62
N SER A 21 10.83 -0.64 -2.40
CA SER A 21 11.72 0.46 -2.03
C SER A 21 11.00 1.53 -1.20
N THR A 22 11.77 2.34 -0.48
CA THR A 22 11.25 3.47 0.28
C THR A 22 12.24 4.62 0.17
N ASP A 23 11.77 5.74 -0.37
CA ASP A 23 12.46 7.01 -0.42
C ASP A 23 11.71 7.99 0.49
N VAL A 24 12.20 8.13 1.72
CA VAL A 24 11.59 9.00 2.73
C VAL A 24 11.73 10.47 2.35
N SER A 25 12.80 10.83 1.64
CA SER A 25 13.11 12.21 1.23
C SER A 25 12.18 12.65 0.10
N ALA A 26 11.89 11.77 -0.85
CA ALA A 26 10.92 12.01 -1.92
C ALA A 26 9.46 11.77 -1.48
N GLY A 27 9.23 11.20 -0.29
CA GLY A 27 7.89 10.83 0.16
C GLY A 27 7.29 9.69 -0.67
N VAL A 28 8.11 8.77 -1.19
CA VAL A 28 7.67 7.68 -2.06
C VAL A 28 8.01 6.33 -1.46
N MET A 29 7.06 5.40 -1.47
CA MET A 29 7.29 3.98 -1.20
C MET A 29 6.76 3.16 -2.37
N LYS A 30 7.59 2.26 -2.89
CA LYS A 30 7.15 1.29 -3.90
C LYS A 30 6.88 -0.03 -3.23
N ALA A 31 5.76 -0.63 -3.55
CA ALA A 31 5.36 -1.94 -3.08
C ALA A 31 4.81 -2.77 -4.25
N GLU A 32 4.77 -4.08 -4.06
CA GLU A 32 4.23 -5.01 -5.03
C GLU A 32 3.43 -6.08 -4.28
N ASN A 33 2.24 -6.41 -4.78
CA ASN A 33 1.63 -7.69 -4.45
C ASN A 33 2.31 -8.77 -5.30
N PRO A 34 2.99 -9.76 -4.70
CA PRO A 34 3.71 -10.78 -5.46
C PRO A 34 2.79 -11.56 -6.40
N ALA A 35 3.36 -11.98 -7.53
CA ALA A 35 2.68 -12.93 -8.41
C ALA A 35 2.43 -14.25 -7.67
N THR A 36 1.25 -14.82 -7.85
CA THR A 36 0.93 -16.19 -7.43
C THR A 36 0.64 -17.05 -8.66
N ALA A 37 0.39 -18.34 -8.47
CA ALA A 37 -0.03 -19.22 -9.56
C ALA A 37 -1.31 -18.73 -10.30
N PHE A 38 -2.09 -17.85 -9.67
CA PHE A 38 -3.39 -17.38 -10.17
C PHE A 38 -3.45 -15.87 -10.43
N GLN A 39 -2.43 -15.09 -10.07
CA GLN A 39 -2.40 -13.65 -10.27
C GLN A 39 -1.01 -13.14 -10.66
N ARG A 40 -0.95 -12.14 -11.55
CA ARG A 40 0.31 -11.45 -11.84
C ARG A 40 0.68 -10.52 -10.69
N ALA A 41 1.96 -10.16 -10.62
CA ALA A 41 2.42 -9.16 -9.67
C ALA A 41 1.69 -7.83 -9.93
N LEU A 42 1.19 -7.20 -8.86
CA LEU A 42 0.49 -5.92 -8.93
C LEU A 42 1.39 -4.85 -8.32
N PRO A 43 1.93 -3.92 -9.12
CA PRO A 43 2.70 -2.80 -8.59
C PRO A 43 1.79 -1.80 -7.87
N ILE A 44 2.32 -1.27 -6.77
CA ILE A 44 1.66 -0.34 -5.86
C ILE A 44 2.63 0.80 -5.59
N ASP A 45 2.27 2.01 -5.99
CA ASP A 45 3.02 3.22 -5.67
C ASP A 45 2.35 3.95 -4.51
N VAL A 46 3.12 4.25 -3.47
CA VAL A 46 2.65 4.94 -2.27
C VAL A 46 3.32 6.30 -2.20
N PHE A 47 2.54 7.35 -2.04
CA PHE A 47 2.99 8.72 -1.89
C PHE A 47 2.56 9.24 -0.52
N ALA A 48 3.49 9.82 0.23
CA ALA A 48 3.20 10.48 1.49
C ALA A 48 3.47 11.98 1.36
N SER A 49 2.47 12.79 1.67
CA SER A 49 2.57 14.25 1.67
C SER A 49 2.10 14.83 3.00
N THR A 50 2.73 15.91 3.44
CA THR A 50 2.33 16.63 4.66
C THR A 50 1.59 17.89 4.27
N GLU A 51 0.34 18.01 4.72
CA GLU A 51 -0.48 19.21 4.54
C GLU A 51 -0.81 19.78 5.93
N GLY A 52 -0.06 20.81 6.33
CA GLY A 52 -0.11 21.34 7.69
C GLY A 52 0.29 20.30 8.73
N ASN A 53 -0.61 19.97 9.66
CA ASN A 53 -0.42 18.94 10.69
C ASN A 53 -0.91 17.55 10.28
N LEU A 54 -1.46 17.40 9.07
CA LEU A 54 -1.95 16.13 8.55
C LEU A 54 -0.91 15.49 7.65
N LEU A 55 -0.71 14.19 7.83
CA LEU A 55 0.07 13.36 6.91
C LEU A 55 -0.90 12.57 6.05
N ASN A 56 -0.95 12.93 4.77
CA ASN A 56 -1.72 12.23 3.76
C ASN A 56 -0.87 11.11 3.16
N VAL A 57 -1.47 9.93 2.99
CA VAL A 57 -0.86 8.79 2.31
C VAL A 57 -1.79 8.38 1.18
N GLU A 58 -1.30 8.53 -0.04
CA GLU A 58 -1.96 8.10 -1.26
C GLU A 58 -1.34 6.78 -1.72
N MET A 59 -2.18 5.84 -2.18
CA MET A 59 -1.73 4.55 -2.69
C MET A 59 -2.37 4.30 -4.06
N ILE A 60 -1.54 4.11 -5.08
CA ILE A 60 -1.93 3.90 -6.46
C ILE A 60 -1.65 2.45 -6.84
N PHE A 61 -2.71 1.71 -7.17
CA PHE A 61 -2.62 0.32 -7.61
C PHE A 61 -2.73 0.26 -9.12
N THR A 62 -1.67 -0.18 -9.79
CA THR A 62 -1.69 -0.34 -11.23
C THR A 62 -2.07 -1.77 -11.58
N LEU A 63 -3.23 -1.94 -12.23
CA LEU A 63 -3.75 -3.22 -12.69
C LEU A 63 -3.29 -3.47 -14.15
N PRO A 64 -2.39 -4.44 -14.40
CA PRO A 64 -1.99 -4.78 -15.76
C PRO A 64 -3.18 -5.35 -16.55
N SER A 65 -3.23 -5.07 -17.85
CA SER A 65 -4.25 -5.65 -18.73
C SER A 65 -4.16 -7.19 -18.74
N GLY A 66 -5.32 -7.86 -18.71
CA GLY A 66 -5.41 -9.33 -18.68
C GLY A 66 -5.36 -9.96 -17.29
N VAL A 67 -5.30 -9.16 -16.22
CA VAL A 67 -5.47 -9.65 -14.85
C VAL A 67 -6.92 -9.42 -14.43
N THR A 68 -7.73 -10.48 -14.40
CA THR A 68 -9.05 -10.50 -13.76
C THR A 68 -8.96 -10.48 -12.23
N ALA A 69 -7.87 -9.94 -11.66
CA ALA A 69 -7.86 -9.51 -10.27
C ALA A 69 -8.88 -8.39 -10.19
N SER A 70 -10.12 -8.75 -9.86
CA SER A 70 -11.23 -7.82 -9.92
C SER A 70 -10.88 -6.63 -9.04
N ARG A 71 -11.27 -5.42 -9.46
CA ARG A 71 -11.12 -4.22 -8.64
C ARG A 71 -11.61 -4.46 -7.21
N ASP A 72 -12.57 -5.38 -7.00
CA ASP A 72 -13.07 -5.78 -5.69
C ASP A 72 -12.06 -6.56 -4.85
N THR A 73 -11.20 -7.37 -5.48
CA THR A 73 -10.12 -8.07 -4.78
C THR A 73 -9.09 -7.06 -4.26
N VAL A 74 -8.67 -6.12 -5.11
CA VAL A 74 -7.75 -5.04 -4.71
C VAL A 74 -8.38 -4.13 -3.66
N LYS A 75 -9.67 -3.81 -3.82
CA LYS A 75 -10.45 -3.06 -2.82
C LYS A 75 -10.52 -3.82 -1.50
N GLY A 76 -10.66 -5.15 -1.51
CA GLY A 76 -10.64 -5.99 -0.32
C GLY A 76 -9.31 -5.91 0.43
N TYR A 77 -8.19 -6.07 -0.27
CA TYR A 77 -6.85 -5.90 0.31
C TYR A 77 -6.63 -4.48 0.87
N LEU A 78 -7.07 -3.46 0.13
CA LEU A 78 -7.02 -2.07 0.57
C LEU A 78 -7.84 -1.82 1.83
N CYS A 79 -9.08 -2.31 1.88
CA CYS A 79 -9.92 -2.20 3.06
C CYS A 79 -9.34 -2.96 4.26
N GLY A 80 -8.73 -4.13 4.04
CA GLY A 80 -8.00 -4.88 5.06
C GLY A 80 -6.82 -4.08 5.63
N ALA A 81 -5.97 -3.53 4.76
CA ALA A 81 -4.84 -2.69 5.14
C ALA A 81 -5.29 -1.40 5.87
N LEU A 82 -6.32 -0.71 5.38
CA LEU A 82 -6.86 0.52 5.98
C LEU A 82 -7.55 0.28 7.32
N ASN A 83 -8.22 -0.86 7.50
CA ASN A 83 -8.80 -1.23 8.80
C ASN A 83 -7.72 -1.44 9.87
N GLN A 84 -6.51 -1.85 9.48
CA GLN A 84 -5.37 -1.94 10.38
C GLN A 84 -4.67 -0.59 10.64
N LEU A 85 -4.94 0.43 9.80
CA LEU A 85 -4.47 1.80 9.96
C LEU A 85 -5.33 2.61 10.94
N LEU A 86 -6.50 2.11 11.33
CA LEU A 86 -7.33 2.81 12.30
C LEU A 86 -6.57 2.95 13.64
N PRO A 87 -6.54 4.17 14.21
CA PRO A 87 -5.89 4.37 15.49
C PRO A 87 -6.58 3.47 16.51
N LYS A 88 -5.80 2.82 17.38
CA LYS A 88 -6.36 2.37 18.66
C LYS A 88 -6.88 3.63 19.34
N SER A 89 -8.17 3.93 19.16
CA SER A 89 -8.87 4.92 19.96
C SER A 89 -8.87 4.39 21.37
N LYS A 90 -7.98 4.97 22.20
CA LYS A 90 -7.84 4.88 23.65
C LYS A 90 -8.03 3.49 24.28
#